data_AF-X1GYV5-F1
#
_entry.id   AF-X1GYV5-F1
#
_cell.length_a   1.000
_cell.length_b   1.000
_cell.length_c   1.000
_cell.angle_alpha   90.00
_cell.angle_beta   90.00
_cell.angle_gamma   90.00
#
_symmetry.space_group_name_H-M   'P 1'
#
loop_
_entity.id
_entity.type
_entity.pdbx_description
1 polymer ?
#
loop_
_entity_poly.entity_id
_entity_poly.type
_entity_poly.pdbx_seq_one_letter_code
_entity_poly.pdbx_strand_id
1 'polypeptide(L)'
;TDNEEFSPSRLCSQSFEKIAKEGRKFGLGLLISSQRPSELSPTVLSQCNTFLLHRLVNDRDQELVKRFVPDNLGSILNELPVLPTKMAILLGWAAPVPILVDMNELKKECQPDSKDPDFWDVWAGKEERKIDWKKIADEWQKEGDNEENK
;
A
#
# COMPACT_ATOMS: atom_id res chain seq x y z
N THR A 1 32.55 12.07 -6.98
CA THR A 1 31.60 11.26 -7.77
C THR A 1 30.58 10.69 -6.80
N ASP A 2 29.95 11.57 -6.01
CA ASP A 2 29.36 11.24 -4.68
C ASP A 2 28.04 11.98 -4.43
N ASN A 3 27.25 12.25 -5.47
CA ASN A 3 25.98 12.98 -5.33
C ASN A 3 24.73 12.11 -5.55
N GLU A 4 24.88 10.79 -5.72
CA GLU A 4 23.74 9.85 -5.77
C GLU A 4 23.39 9.23 -4.40
N GLU A 5 24.11 9.58 -3.33
CA GLU A 5 23.96 8.96 -2.00
C GLU A 5 22.75 9.46 -1.18
N PHE A 6 22.01 10.50 -1.61
CA PHE A 6 20.97 11.15 -0.79
C PHE A 6 19.61 11.30 -1.48
N SER A 7 18.98 10.21 -1.92
CA SER A 7 17.54 10.26 -2.25
C SER A 7 16.69 9.99 -0.99
N PRO A 8 15.70 10.84 -0.66
CA PRO A 8 14.82 10.62 0.50
C PRO A 8 14.13 9.25 0.49
N SER A 9 13.79 8.75 -0.70
CA SER A 9 13.19 7.42 -0.89
C SER A 9 14.09 6.28 -0.42
N ARG A 10 15.41 6.38 -0.68
CA ARG A 10 16.38 5.35 -0.29
C ARG A 10 16.60 5.33 1.22
N LEU A 11 16.66 6.50 1.86
CA LEU A 11 16.75 6.64 3.31
C LEU A 11 15.51 6.05 4.02
N CYS A 12 14.32 6.33 3.49
CA CYS A 12 13.08 5.73 3.99
C CYS A 12 13.13 4.19 3.87
N SER A 13 13.50 3.66 2.70
CA SER A 13 13.59 2.21 2.49
C SER A 13 14.57 1.54 3.46
N GLN A 14 15.75 2.13 3.66
CA GLN A 14 16.74 1.63 4.62
C GLN A 14 16.21 1.63 6.06
N SER A 15 15.44 2.65 6.43
CA SER A 15 14.82 2.73 7.76
C SER A 15 13.79 1.62 7.97
N PHE A 16 12.91 1.37 6.98
CA PHE A 16 11.96 0.26 7.04
C PHE A 16 12.65 -1.10 7.07
N GLU A 17 13.72 -1.30 6.30
CA GLU A 17 14.50 -2.54 6.36
C GLU A 17 15.16 -2.77 7.72
N LYS A 18 15.66 -1.71 8.35
CA LYS A 18 16.23 -1.79 9.70
C LYS A 18 15.16 -2.15 10.73
N ILE A 19 13.98 -1.51 10.67
CA ILE A 19 12.85 -1.84 11.55
C ILE A 19 12.41 -3.28 11.34
N ALA A 20 12.31 -3.74 10.09
CA ALA A 20 11.92 -5.11 9.77
C ALA A 20 12.91 -6.16 10.33
N LYS A 21 14.22 -5.89 10.26
CA LYS A 21 15.27 -6.81 10.73
C LYS A 21 15.47 -6.78 12.26
N GLU A 22 15.42 -5.61 12.88
CA GLU A 22 15.85 -5.40 14.27
C GLU A 22 14.71 -4.98 15.21
N GLY A 23 13.57 -4.53 14.70
CA GLY A 23 12.47 -3.97 15.49
C GLY A 23 11.98 -4.91 16.60
N ARG A 24 11.99 -6.22 16.35
CA ARG A 24 11.64 -7.24 17.35
C ARG A 24 12.52 -7.18 18.62
N LYS A 25 13.80 -6.82 18.49
CA LYS A 25 14.72 -6.67 19.65
C LYS A 25 14.28 -5.54 20.58
N PHE A 26 13.53 -4.58 20.06
CA PHE A 26 13.09 -3.37 20.76
C PHE A 26 11.58 -3.37 21.03
N GLY A 27 10.88 -4.48 20.77
CA GLY A 27 9.42 -4.56 20.91
C GLY A 27 8.64 -3.74 19.88
N LEU A 28 9.25 -3.36 18.76
CA LEU A 28 8.60 -2.61 17.68
C LEU A 28 7.93 -3.57 16.69
N GLY A 29 6.66 -3.31 16.40
CA GLY A 29 5.90 -3.97 15.34
C GLY A 29 5.89 -3.14 14.05
N LEU A 30 5.83 -3.82 12.91
CA LEU A 30 5.73 -3.21 11.58
C LEU A 30 4.51 -3.80 10.86
N LEU A 31 3.57 -2.94 10.49
CA LEU A 31 2.44 -3.27 9.61
C LEU A 31 2.65 -2.54 8.28
N ILE A 32 2.56 -3.26 7.18
CA ILE A 32 2.70 -2.70 5.83
C ILE A 32 1.44 -3.06 5.06
N SER A 33 0.90 -2.06 4.37
CA SER A 33 -0.24 -2.21 3.46
C SER A 33 0.13 -1.62 2.12
N SER A 34 -0.09 -2.39 1.05
CA SER A 34 0.14 -1.96 -0.33
C SER A 34 -0.84 -2.66 -1.27
N GLN A 35 -1.26 -1.96 -2.33
CA GLN A 35 -2.02 -2.54 -3.43
C GLN A 35 -1.12 -3.30 -4.42
N ARG A 36 0.18 -2.98 -4.42
CA ARG A 36 1.21 -3.55 -5.30
C ARG A 36 2.37 -4.05 -4.46
N PRO A 37 2.32 -5.28 -3.95
CA PRO A 37 3.41 -5.84 -3.17
C PRO A 37 4.73 -5.89 -3.96
N SER A 38 4.71 -5.96 -5.29
CA SER A 38 5.91 -5.95 -6.15
C SER A 38 6.71 -4.65 -6.17
N GLU A 39 6.15 -3.56 -5.66
CA GLU A 39 6.85 -2.28 -5.50
C GLU A 39 7.52 -2.15 -4.12
N LEU A 40 7.26 -3.08 -3.19
CA LEU A 40 7.87 -3.10 -1.86
C LEU A 40 9.25 -3.76 -1.87
N SER A 41 10.12 -3.35 -0.94
CA SER A 41 11.43 -3.97 -0.75
C SER A 41 11.28 -5.47 -0.46
N PRO A 42 11.88 -6.37 -1.27
CA PRO A 42 11.87 -7.81 -1.01
C PRO A 42 12.47 -8.16 0.36
N THR A 43 13.44 -7.37 0.81
CA THR A 43 14.05 -7.51 2.14
C THR A 43 12.99 -7.34 3.23
N VAL A 44 12.16 -6.30 3.13
CA VAL A 44 11.12 -6.04 4.12
C VAL A 44 10.06 -7.15 4.10
N LEU A 45 9.59 -7.55 2.91
CA LEU A 45 8.61 -8.63 2.77
C LEU A 45 9.11 -9.97 3.33
N SER A 46 10.40 -10.29 3.16
CA SER A 46 10.99 -11.52 3.70
C SER A 46 11.01 -11.60 5.23
N GLN A 47 10.91 -10.46 5.91
CA GLN A 47 10.85 -10.40 7.38
C GLN A 47 9.40 -10.38 7.91
N CYS A 48 8.40 -10.25 7.03
CA CYS A 48 7.00 -10.33 7.41
C CYS A 48 6.63 -11.79 7.67
N ASN A 49 6.27 -12.11 8.91
CA ASN A 49 5.88 -13.47 9.30
C ASN A 49 4.36 -13.71 9.25
N THR A 50 3.57 -12.66 9.01
CA THR A 50 2.11 -12.70 8.93
C THR A 50 1.67 -11.94 7.69
N PHE A 51 0.77 -12.55 6.91
CA PHE A 51 0.24 -11.96 5.69
C PHE A 51 -1.29 -11.97 5.74
N LEU A 52 -1.89 -10.84 5.36
CA LEU A 52 -3.32 -10.71 5.10
C LEU A 52 -3.48 -10.36 3.62
N LEU A 53 -3.83 -11.36 2.82
CA LEU A 53 -3.83 -11.25 1.36
C LEU A 53 -5.25 -11.01 0.84
N HIS A 54 -5.50 -9.81 0.34
CA HIS A 54 -6.70 -9.48 -0.41
C HIS A 54 -6.59 -9.93 -1.87
N ARG A 55 -7.64 -9.65 -2.65
CA ARG A 55 -7.66 -9.93 -4.09
C ARG A 55 -6.45 -9.32 -4.79
N LEU A 56 -5.62 -10.16 -5.41
CA LEU A 56 -4.47 -9.78 -6.24
C LEU A 56 -4.65 -10.37 -7.63
N VAL A 57 -4.84 -9.51 -8.63
CA VAL A 57 -5.07 -9.92 -10.03
C VAL A 57 -3.76 -9.93 -10.84
N ASN A 58 -2.79 -9.10 -10.46
CA ASN A 58 -1.53 -8.98 -11.19
C ASN A 58 -0.64 -10.22 -10.97
N ASP A 59 -0.18 -10.84 -12.05
CA ASP A 59 0.64 -12.07 -11.99
C ASP A 59 1.97 -11.86 -11.27
N ARG A 60 2.63 -10.70 -11.48
CA ARG A 60 3.90 -10.37 -10.82
C ARG A 60 3.75 -10.24 -9.31
N ASP A 61 2.64 -9.65 -8.85
CA ASP A 61 2.32 -9.54 -7.43
C ASP A 61 2.02 -10.92 -6.83
N GLN A 62 1.26 -11.76 -7.53
CA GLN A 62 0.96 -13.13 -7.10
C GLN A 62 2.24 -13.99 -6.99
N GLU A 63 3.13 -13.93 -7.98
CA GLU A 63 4.40 -14.65 -7.96
C GLU A 63 5.30 -14.20 -6.80
N LEU A 64 5.35 -12.90 -6.53
CA LEU A 64 6.16 -12.39 -5.43
C LEU A 64 5.66 -12.92 -4.08
N VAL A 65 4.35 -12.88 -3.85
CA VAL A 65 3.74 -13.41 -2.63
C VAL A 65 3.96 -14.92 -2.51
N LYS A 66 3.83 -15.68 -3.61
CA LYS A 66 4.10 -17.13 -3.64
C LYS A 66 5.53 -17.49 -3.21
N ARG A 67 6.52 -16.60 -3.42
CA ARG A 67 7.91 -16.84 -3.00
C ARG A 67 8.16 -16.63 -1.50
N PHE A 68 7.31 -15.86 -0.83
CA PHE A 68 7.45 -15.56 0.61
C PHE A 68 6.59 -16.45 1.50
N VAL A 69 5.64 -17.16 0.91
CA VAL A 69 4.72 -18.07 1.61
C VAL A 69 5.17 -19.51 1.35
N PRO A 70 5.02 -20.44 2.33
CA PRO A 70 5.37 -21.85 2.12
C PRO A 70 4.70 -22.50 0.89
N ASP A 71 5.45 -23.32 0.16
CA ASP A 71 5.03 -23.94 -1.12
C ASP A 71 3.74 -24.78 -1.01
N ASN A 72 3.46 -25.35 0.17
CA ASN A 72 2.25 -26.14 0.41
C ASN A 72 0.96 -25.30 0.36
N LEU A 73 1.06 -23.97 0.31
CA LEU A 73 -0.08 -23.05 0.22
C LEU A 73 -0.36 -22.58 -1.22
N GLY A 74 0.39 -23.09 -2.21
CA GLY A 74 0.27 -22.66 -3.61
C GLY A 74 -1.13 -22.80 -4.19
N SER A 75 -1.90 -23.83 -3.81
CA SER A 75 -3.28 -24.02 -4.27
C SER A 75 -4.21 -22.91 -3.80
N ILE A 76 -4.10 -22.51 -2.53
CA ILE A 76 -4.91 -21.44 -1.93
C ILE A 76 -4.52 -20.08 -2.51
N LEU A 77 -3.24 -19.85 -2.80
CA LEU A 77 -2.78 -18.63 -3.44
C LEU A 77 -3.27 -18.49 -4.89
N ASN A 78 -3.68 -19.57 -5.56
CA ASN A 78 -4.29 -19.49 -6.89
C ASN A 78 -5.73 -18.92 -6.85
N GLU A 79 -6.34 -18.84 -5.67
CA GLU A 79 -7.66 -18.23 -5.49
C GLU A 79 -7.59 -16.70 -5.30
N LEU A 80 -6.39 -16.13 -5.11
CA LEU A 80 -6.19 -14.70 -4.93
C LEU A 80 -6.86 -13.82 -6.00
N PRO A 81 -6.87 -14.16 -7.30
CA PRO A 81 -7.50 -13.31 -8.33
C PRO A 81 -9.03 -13.27 -8.24
N VAL A 82 -9.64 -14.34 -7.72
CA VAL A 82 -11.10 -14.52 -7.68
C VAL A 82 -11.71 -14.20 -6.32
N LEU A 83 -10.88 -13.85 -5.32
CA LEU A 83 -11.34 -13.45 -4.00
C LEU A 83 -12.37 -12.31 -4.08
N PRO A 84 -13.54 -12.44 -3.42
CA PRO A 84 -14.50 -11.36 -3.33
C PRO A 84 -13.92 -10.15 -2.60
N THR A 85 -14.46 -8.96 -2.91
CA THR A 85 -14.22 -7.77 -2.09
C THR A 85 -14.57 -8.06 -0.63
N LYS A 86 -13.86 -7.44 0.31
CA LYS A 86 -14.00 -7.63 1.77
C LYS A 86 -13.42 -8.95 2.30
N MET A 87 -13.12 -9.92 1.44
CA MET A 87 -12.45 -11.15 1.86
C MET A 87 -10.92 -11.05 1.78
N ALA A 88 -10.25 -11.83 2.62
CA ALA A 88 -8.80 -11.98 2.61
C ALA A 88 -8.37 -13.36 3.09
N ILE A 89 -7.19 -13.82 2.67
CA ILE A 89 -6.55 -15.02 3.19
C ILE A 89 -5.53 -14.60 4.25
N LEU A 90 -5.71 -15.07 5.49
CA LEU A 90 -4.76 -14.86 6.59
C LEU A 90 -3.78 -16.04 6.66
N LEU A 91 -2.49 -15.72 6.62
CA LEU A 91 -1.37 -16.67 6.62
C LEU A 91 -0.29 -16.27 7.64
N GLY A 92 0.57 -17.24 7.95
CA GLY A 92 1.77 -17.03 8.76
C GLY A 92 1.51 -17.16 10.25
N TRP A 93 2.28 -16.46 11.09
CA TRP A 93 2.26 -16.61 12.55
C TRP A 93 0.90 -16.32 13.21
N ALA A 94 0.04 -15.55 12.55
CA ALA A 94 -1.29 -15.24 13.07
C ALA A 94 -2.27 -16.44 13.02
N ALA A 95 -2.02 -17.47 12.20
CA ALA A 95 -2.90 -18.62 12.08
C ALA A 95 -2.11 -19.92 11.77
N PRO A 96 -2.38 -21.04 12.47
CA PRO A 96 -1.64 -22.30 12.27
C PRO A 96 -1.88 -22.92 10.90
N VAL A 97 -3.00 -22.57 10.26
CA VAL A 97 -3.37 -22.96 8.90
C VAL A 97 -3.91 -21.72 8.18
N PRO A 98 -3.86 -21.67 6.84
CA PRO A 98 -4.54 -20.64 6.07
C PRO A 98 -6.01 -20.57 6.41
N ILE A 99 -6.51 -19.37 6.68
CA ILE A 99 -7.93 -19.13 6.88
C ILE A 99 -8.42 -18.04 5.94
N LEU A 100 -9.59 -18.26 5.35
CA LEU A 100 -10.32 -17.23 4.63
C LEU A 100 -11.12 -16.41 5.65
N VAL A 101 -10.90 -15.10 5.67
CA VAL A 101 -11.55 -14.17 6.59
C VAL A 101 -12.44 -13.17 5.83
N ASP A 102 -13.54 -12.77 6.47
CA ASP A 102 -14.41 -11.68 6.03
C ASP A 102 -14.14 -10.45 6.91
N MET A 103 -13.79 -9.32 6.29
CA MET A 103 -13.42 -8.11 7.02
C MET A 103 -14.65 -7.38 7.53
N ASN A 104 -14.67 -7.01 8.80
CA ASN A 104 -15.79 -6.24 9.36
C ASN A 104 -15.94 -4.86 8.71
N GLU A 105 -17.17 -4.40 8.55
CA GLU A 105 -17.44 -3.03 8.15
C GLU A 105 -17.25 -2.08 9.32
N LEU A 106 -16.54 -0.98 9.06
CA LEU A 106 -16.40 0.10 10.02
C LEU A 106 -17.72 0.88 10.13
N LYS A 107 -18.04 1.37 11.32
CA LYS A 107 -19.12 2.35 11.51
C LYS A 107 -18.87 3.56 10.62
N LYS A 108 -19.94 4.18 10.09
CA LYS A 108 -19.83 5.34 9.18
C LYS A 108 -18.91 6.45 9.72
N GLU A 109 -18.93 6.65 11.03
CA GLU A 109 -18.14 7.65 11.74
C GLU A 109 -16.62 7.37 11.73
N CYS A 110 -16.22 6.12 11.51
CA CYS A 110 -14.83 5.66 11.50
C CYS A 110 -14.34 5.31 10.09
N GLN A 111 -15.18 5.46 9.06
CA GLN A 111 -14.78 5.21 7.68
C GLN A 111 -13.88 6.34 7.19
N PRO A 112 -12.77 6.04 6.48
CA PRO A 112 -11.97 7.07 5.86
C PRO A 112 -12.78 7.82 4.81
N ASP A 113 -12.46 9.09 4.59
CA ASP A 113 -13.03 9.86 3.49
C ASP A 113 -12.39 9.44 2.17
N SER A 114 -12.86 8.31 1.66
CA SER A 114 -12.32 7.63 0.47
C SER A 114 -13.35 7.45 -0.62
N LYS A 115 -14.44 8.22 -0.60
CA LYS A 115 -15.45 8.17 -1.66
C LYS A 115 -14.85 8.79 -2.92
N ASP A 116 -15.05 8.10 -4.03
CA ASP A 116 -14.71 8.68 -5.33
C ASP A 116 -15.49 9.98 -5.51
N PRO A 117 -14.84 11.04 -6.03
CA PRO A 117 -15.57 12.25 -6.39
C PRO A 117 -16.63 11.90 -7.44
N ASP A 118 -17.75 12.64 -7.45
CA ASP A 118 -18.81 12.52 -8.45
C ASP A 118 -18.36 13.01 -9.83
N PHE A 119 -17.38 12.32 -10.40
CA PHE A 119 -16.68 12.66 -11.63
C PHE A 119 -17.66 12.79 -12.79
N TRP A 120 -18.61 11.84 -12.91
CA TRP A 120 -19.58 11.81 -13.99
C TRP A 120 -20.52 13.01 -13.99
N ASP A 121 -20.97 13.46 -12.83
CA ASP A 121 -21.93 14.57 -12.74
C ASP A 121 -21.26 15.92 -13.01
N VAL A 122 -19.99 16.06 -12.62
CA VAL A 122 -19.16 17.22 -12.99
C VAL A 122 -18.81 17.19 -14.48
N TRP A 123 -18.38 16.04 -15.00
CA TRP A 123 -18.00 15.88 -16.40
C TRP A 123 -19.18 16.09 -17.36
N ALA A 124 -20.36 15.60 -17.01
CA ALA A 124 -21.59 15.80 -17.77
C ALA A 124 -22.19 17.21 -17.61
N GLY A 125 -21.58 18.08 -16.79
CA GLY A 125 -22.01 19.46 -16.57
C GLY A 125 -23.29 19.59 -15.73
N LYS A 126 -23.69 18.55 -14.99
CA LYS A 126 -24.83 18.62 -14.05
C LYS A 126 -24.48 19.40 -12.79
N GLU A 127 -23.24 19.29 -12.33
CA GLU A 127 -22.72 20.04 -11.18
C GLU A 127 -21.52 20.89 -11.59
N GLU A 128 -21.64 22.20 -11.40
CA GLU A 128 -20.56 23.13 -11.72
C GLU A 128 -19.58 23.22 -10.54
N ARG A 129 -18.35 22.72 -10.72
CA ARG A 129 -17.26 22.93 -9.77
C ARG A 129 -16.42 24.12 -10.19
N LYS A 130 -16.49 25.21 -9.43
CA LYS A 130 -15.59 26.37 -9.59
C LYS A 130 -14.21 26.01 -9.07
N ILE A 131 -13.35 25.55 -9.97
CA ILE A 131 -11.95 25.22 -9.69
C ILE A 131 -11.08 26.36 -10.19
N ASP A 132 -10.23 26.91 -9.33
CA ASP A 132 -9.19 27.86 -9.73
C ASP A 132 -8.00 27.09 -10.31
N TRP A 133 -8.05 26.85 -11.62
CA TRP A 133 -7.00 26.15 -12.35
C TRP A 133 -5.65 26.86 -12.28
N LYS A 134 -5.66 28.20 -12.15
CA LYS A 134 -4.43 28.98 -12.08
C LYS A 134 -3.73 28.71 -10.76
N LYS A 135 -4.45 28.79 -9.64
CA LYS A 135 -3.90 28.47 -8.32
C LYS A 135 -3.31 27.06 -8.26
N ILE A 136 -4.01 26.06 -8.82
CA ILE A 136 -3.53 24.67 -8.85
C ILE A 136 -2.28 24.54 -9.74
N ALA A 137 -2.28 25.18 -10.91
CA ALA A 137 -1.14 25.14 -11.81
C ALA A 137 0.10 25.80 -11.17
N ASP A 138 -0.06 26.96 -10.53
CA ASP A 138 1.01 27.69 -9.85
C ASP A 138 1.61 26.84 -8.70
N GLU A 139 0.76 26.14 -7.92
CA GLU A 139 1.18 25.22 -6.86
C GLU A 139 1.96 24.01 -7.42
N TRP A 140 1.48 23.39 -8.50
CA TRP A 140 2.14 22.23 -9.11
C TRP A 140 3.44 22.58 -9.83
N GLN A 141 3.52 23.79 -10.40
CA GLN A 141 4.73 24.29 -11.05
C GLN A 141 5.76 24.84 -10.04
N LYS A 142 5.40 24.93 -8.75
CA LYS A 142 6.24 25.50 -7.68
C LYS A 142 6.75 26.91 -8.00
N GLU A 143 5.99 27.69 -8.76
CA GLU A 143 6.38 29.08 -9.09
C GLU A 143 6.21 30.05 -7.89
N GLY A 144 5.78 29.56 -6.72
CA GLY A 144 5.58 30.37 -5.51
C GLY A 144 6.69 30.31 -4.43
N ASP A 145 7.69 29.44 -4.52
CA ASP A 145 8.70 29.27 -3.45
C ASP A 145 9.99 30.10 -3.64
N ASN A 146 10.04 30.99 -4.65
CA ASN A 146 11.25 31.78 -4.98
C ASN A 146 11.22 33.25 -4.51
N GLU A 147 10.29 33.68 -3.66
CA GLU A 147 10.23 35.09 -3.19
C GLU A 147 10.54 35.34 -1.70
N GLU A 148 11.04 34.37 -0.93
CA GLU A 148 11.59 34.63 0.41
C GLU A 148 13.04 34.18 0.55
N ASN A 149 13.96 34.93 -0.07
CA ASN A 149 15.31 35.16 0.46
C ASN A 149 15.91 36.42 -0.19
N LYS A 150 15.52 37.58 0.33
CA LYS A 150 16.30 38.82 0.24
C LYS A 150 16.28 39.55 1.57
#